data_AF-A0A3B9I071-F1
#
_entry.id   AF-A0A3B9I071-F1
#
_cell.length_a   1.000
_cell.length_b   1.000
_cell.length_c   1.000
_cell.angle_alpha   90.00
_cell.angle_beta   90.00
_cell.angle_gamma   90.00
#
_symmetry.space_group_name_H-M   'P 1'
#
loop_
_entity.id
_entity.type
_entity.pdbx_description
1 polymer ?
#
loop_
_entity_poly.entity_id
_entity_poly.type
_entity_poly.pdbx_seq_one_letter_code
_entity_poly.pdbx_strand_id
1 'polypeptide(L)'
;MSVIRLIMSENGNTASGHIPSASISAVMWAIAKGAKGTDELWNSVDAVDPGLKEHFLTNLDNSPLLEGYDDGLLVISWDHRCIESFQAYQPLRHIGQVIPHNGKFLEKEKDPLEYNISSTWSIIDHHFEESRH
;
A
#
# COMPACT_ATOMS: atom_id res chain seq x y z
N MET A 1 4.94 7.22 -14.49
CA MET A 1 5.35 6.47 -13.30
C MET A 1 4.14 5.68 -12.89
N SER A 2 4.30 4.38 -12.60
CA SER A 2 3.18 3.53 -12.21
C SER A 2 2.63 3.99 -10.84
N VAL A 3 1.33 4.22 -10.75
CA VAL A 3 0.64 4.67 -9.53
C VAL A 3 -0.55 3.77 -9.25
N ILE A 4 -0.83 3.59 -7.98
CA ILE A 4 -1.96 2.80 -7.48
C ILE A 4 -2.77 3.67 -6.53
N ARG A 5 -4.09 3.50 -6.55
CA ARG A 5 -4.94 4.10 -5.53
C ARG A 5 -4.79 3.32 -4.23
N LEU A 6 -4.48 4.01 -3.13
CA LEU A 6 -4.52 3.48 -1.78
C LEU A 6 -5.80 3.97 -1.09
N ILE A 7 -6.64 3.03 -0.66
CA ILE A 7 -7.80 3.27 0.18
C ILE A 7 -7.50 2.74 1.59
N MET A 8 -7.66 3.59 2.59
CA MET A 8 -7.47 3.27 4.00
C MET A 8 -8.80 3.47 4.73
N SER A 9 -9.31 2.41 5.33
CA SER A 9 -10.57 2.40 6.08
C SER A 9 -10.36 2.04 7.54
N GLU A 10 -10.77 2.95 8.42
CA GLU A 10 -10.58 2.86 9.87
C GLU A 10 -11.77 3.49 10.61
N ASN A 11 -12.37 2.75 11.54
CA ASN A 11 -13.49 3.22 12.38
C ASN A 11 -14.64 3.83 11.55
N GLY A 12 -14.96 3.22 10.41
CA GLY A 12 -15.99 3.72 9.47
C GLY A 12 -15.61 4.97 8.67
N ASN A 13 -14.41 5.52 8.84
CA ASN A 13 -13.88 6.60 7.99
C ASN A 13 -13.05 6.01 6.85
N THR A 14 -13.03 6.69 5.71
CA THR A 14 -12.24 6.28 4.54
C THR A 14 -11.39 7.45 4.04
N ALA A 15 -10.11 7.19 3.83
CA ALA A 15 -9.18 8.07 3.14
C ALA A 15 -8.73 7.41 1.84
N SER A 16 -8.62 8.19 0.76
CA SER A 16 -8.25 7.71 -0.56
C SER A 16 -7.29 8.69 -1.22
N GLY A 17 -6.29 8.16 -1.90
CA GLY A 17 -5.26 8.93 -2.59
C GLY A 17 -4.29 8.03 -3.33
N HIS A 18 -3.44 8.64 -4.15
CA HIS A 18 -2.50 7.90 -5.00
C HIS A 18 -1.15 7.74 -4.33
N ILE A 19 -0.53 6.58 -4.55
CA ILE A 19 0.86 6.32 -4.20
C ILE A 19 1.60 5.71 -5.41
N PRO A 20 2.93 5.84 -5.48
CA PRO A 20 3.71 5.07 -6.44
C PRO A 20 3.54 3.57 -6.16
N SER A 21 3.31 2.75 -7.20
CA SER A 21 3.12 1.30 -7.02
C SER A 21 4.32 0.61 -6.35
N ALA A 22 5.53 1.13 -6.56
CA ALA A 22 6.73 0.64 -5.88
C ALA A 22 6.68 0.79 -4.35
N SER A 23 5.92 1.77 -3.85
CA SER A 23 5.76 2.06 -2.41
C SER A 23 4.74 1.16 -1.72
N ILE A 24 4.06 0.25 -2.42
CA ILE A 24 3.19 -0.77 -1.81
C ILE A 24 3.94 -1.58 -0.74
N SER A 25 5.21 -1.92 -0.99
CA SER A 25 6.04 -2.66 -0.04
C SER A 25 6.26 -1.92 1.29
N ALA A 26 6.37 -0.59 1.26
CA ALA A 26 6.47 0.24 2.47
C ALA A 26 5.17 0.22 3.28
N VAL A 27 4.02 0.27 2.60
CA VAL A 27 2.70 0.13 3.22
C VAL A 27 2.54 -1.25 3.88
N MET A 28 2.89 -2.32 3.16
CA MET A 28 2.84 -3.70 3.69
C MET A 28 3.77 -3.88 4.89
N TRP A 29 4.97 -3.29 4.84
CA TRP A 29 5.91 -3.30 5.96
C TRP A 29 5.33 -2.59 7.19
N ALA A 30 4.67 -1.43 7.01
CA ALA A 30 4.03 -0.71 8.11
C ALA A 30 2.88 -1.53 8.77
N ILE A 31 2.07 -2.23 7.96
CA ILE A 31 1.05 -3.15 8.50
C ILE A 31 1.70 -4.30 9.28
N ALA A 32 2.79 -4.88 8.77
CA ALA A 32 3.53 -5.94 9.46
C ALA A 32 4.14 -5.47 10.79
N LYS A 33 4.49 -4.18 10.90
CA LYS A 33 4.94 -3.56 12.17
C LYS A 33 3.82 -3.41 13.20
N GLY A 34 2.57 -3.68 12.82
CA GLY A 34 1.42 -3.67 13.71
C GLY A 34 0.71 -2.32 13.79
N ALA A 35 0.83 -1.47 12.75
CA ALA A 35 0.07 -0.24 12.66
C ALA A 35 -1.43 -0.52 12.82
N LYS A 36 -2.09 0.17 13.77
CA LYS A 36 -3.51 -0.04 14.11
C LYS A 36 -4.47 0.91 13.44
N GLY A 37 -3.95 1.84 12.65
CA GLY A 37 -4.72 2.87 11.98
C GLY A 37 -3.84 3.72 11.07
N THR A 38 -4.46 4.73 10.48
CA THR A 38 -3.86 5.59 9.45
C THR A 38 -2.66 6.37 9.97
N ASP A 39 -2.74 6.93 11.17
CA ASP A 39 -1.65 7.71 11.75
C ASP A 39 -0.44 6.83 12.09
N GLU A 40 -0.67 5.67 12.71
CA GLU A 40 0.38 4.71 13.03
C GLU A 40 1.03 4.11 11.77
N LEU A 41 0.24 3.92 10.71
CA LEU A 41 0.75 3.51 9.40
C LEU A 41 1.76 4.53 8.90
N TRP A 42 1.37 5.81 8.81
CA TRP A 42 2.25 6.84 8.29
C TRP A 42 3.48 7.06 9.15
N ASN A 43 3.36 6.98 10.48
CA ASN A 43 4.50 7.04 11.38
C ASN A 43 5.49 5.89 11.15
N SER A 44 4.99 4.70 10.81
CA SER A 44 5.83 3.56 10.47
C SER A 44 6.47 3.74 9.10
N VAL A 45 5.68 4.10 8.09
CA VAL A 45 6.16 4.35 6.71
C VAL A 45 7.30 5.37 6.69
N ASP A 46 7.28 6.39 7.54
CA ASP A 46 8.33 7.41 7.61
C ASP A 46 9.75 6.83 7.82
N ALA A 47 9.85 5.67 8.48
CA ALA A 47 11.14 5.00 8.70
C ALA A 47 11.74 4.38 7.42
N VAL A 48 10.93 4.15 6.39
CA VAL A 48 11.34 3.45 5.16
C VAL A 48 10.99 4.20 3.87
N ASP A 49 10.07 5.16 3.89
CA ASP A 49 9.72 6.04 2.77
C ASP A 49 9.11 7.37 3.28
N PRO A 50 9.93 8.30 3.81
CA PRO A 50 9.47 9.53 4.48
C PRO A 50 8.73 10.50 3.55
N GLY A 51 8.91 10.38 2.22
CA GLY A 51 8.19 11.20 1.25
C GLY A 51 6.78 10.70 0.93
N LEU A 52 6.44 9.47 1.32
CA LEU A 52 5.21 8.81 0.83
C LEU A 52 3.94 9.45 1.39
N LYS A 53 3.95 9.86 2.66
CA LYS A 53 2.79 10.51 3.28
C LYS A 53 2.46 11.84 2.59
N GLU A 54 3.49 12.67 2.35
CA GLU A 54 3.33 13.95 1.66
C GLU A 54 2.83 13.75 0.23
N HIS A 55 3.38 12.75 -0.47
CA HIS A 55 2.90 12.36 -1.79
C HIS A 55 1.42 11.98 -1.77
N PHE A 56 1.00 11.11 -0.85
CA PHE A 56 -0.40 10.70 -0.71
C PHE A 56 -1.33 11.89 -0.44
N LEU A 57 -0.97 12.77 0.51
CA LEU A 57 -1.78 13.93 0.90
C LEU A 57 -1.89 14.99 -0.22
N THR A 58 -0.87 15.09 -1.07
CA THR A 58 -0.89 15.99 -2.24
C THR A 58 -1.71 15.40 -3.38
N ASN A 59 -1.89 14.08 -3.42
CA ASN A 59 -2.60 13.34 -4.46
C ASN A 59 -3.85 12.62 -3.93
N LEU A 60 -4.58 13.26 -2.99
CA LEU A 60 -5.85 12.75 -2.49
C LEU A 60 -6.86 12.56 -3.62
N ASP A 61 -7.61 11.47 -3.55
CA ASP A 61 -8.62 11.11 -4.53
C ASP A 61 -9.96 10.90 -3.86
N ASN A 62 -10.84 11.89 -4.01
CA ASN A 62 -12.20 11.84 -3.48
C ASN A 62 -13.20 11.14 -4.42
N SER A 63 -12.73 10.63 -5.57
CA SER A 63 -13.58 9.98 -6.57
C SER A 63 -13.61 8.47 -6.36
N PRO A 64 -14.77 7.87 -6.07
CA PRO A 64 -14.89 6.43 -5.83
C PRO A 64 -14.91 5.58 -7.12
N LEU A 65 -14.48 6.11 -8.27
CA LEU A 65 -14.60 5.41 -9.55
C LEU A 65 -13.45 4.41 -9.73
N LEU A 66 -13.80 3.12 -9.78
CA LEU A 66 -12.93 2.00 -10.18
C LEU A 66 -12.47 2.08 -11.66
N GLU A 67 -12.93 3.07 -12.43
CA GLU A 67 -12.62 3.20 -13.85
C GLU A 67 -11.29 3.93 -14.08
N GLY A 68 -10.22 3.14 -14.26
CA GLY A 68 -9.49 3.14 -15.53
C GLY A 68 -8.33 4.13 -15.78
N TYR A 69 -7.76 4.78 -14.77
CA TYR A 69 -6.55 5.62 -14.96
C TYR A 69 -5.29 5.16 -14.19
N ASP A 70 -5.43 4.25 -13.22
CA ASP A 70 -4.34 3.79 -12.36
C ASP A 70 -4.00 2.31 -12.59
N ASP A 71 -2.81 1.89 -12.13
CA ASP A 71 -2.34 0.49 -12.26
C ASP A 71 -3.08 -0.49 -11.34
N GLY A 72 -4.01 0.01 -10.53
CA GLY A 72 -4.92 -0.80 -9.72
C GLY A 72 -5.42 -0.09 -8.47
N LEU A 73 -5.86 -0.90 -7.52
CA LEU A 73 -6.35 -0.48 -6.21
C LEU A 73 -5.71 -1.33 -5.10
N LEU A 74 -5.32 -0.67 -4.01
CA LEU A 74 -4.93 -1.27 -2.74
C LEU A 74 -5.89 -0.77 -1.66
N VAL A 75 -6.58 -1.69 -0.99
CA VAL A 75 -7.49 -1.39 0.12
C VAL A 75 -6.90 -1.95 1.41
N ILE A 76 -6.86 -1.13 2.45
CA ILE A 76 -6.57 -1.55 3.82
C ILE A 76 -7.81 -1.26 4.66
N SER A 77 -8.34 -2.28 5.32
CA SER A 77 -9.38 -2.12 6.34
C SER A 77 -8.89 -2.67 7.67
N TRP A 78 -8.71 -1.78 8.65
CA TRP A 78 -8.35 -2.20 10.02
C TRP A 78 -9.53 -2.87 10.74
N ASP A 79 -10.74 -2.37 10.51
CA ASP A 79 -11.97 -2.90 11.12
C ASP A 79 -12.20 -4.37 10.72
N HIS A 80 -11.90 -4.71 9.46
CA HIS A 80 -12.03 -6.07 8.93
C HIS A 80 -10.71 -6.87 8.95
N ARG A 81 -9.59 -6.26 9.34
CA ARG A 81 -8.23 -6.81 9.22
C ARG A 81 -7.98 -7.40 7.84
N CYS A 82 -8.32 -6.63 6.80
CA CYS A 82 -8.25 -7.06 5.42
C CYS A 82 -7.33 -6.14 4.61
N ILE A 83 -6.54 -6.74 3.72
CA ILE A 83 -5.78 -6.06 2.67
C ILE A 83 -6.28 -6.65 1.34
N GLU A 84 -6.87 -5.82 0.49
CA GLU A 84 -7.34 -6.25 -0.82
C GLU A 84 -6.58 -5.53 -1.92
N SER A 85 -6.13 -6.27 -2.93
CA SER A 85 -5.45 -5.72 -4.10
C SER A 85 -6.22 -6.04 -5.36
N PHE A 86 -6.37 -5.07 -6.24
CA PHE A 86 -6.93 -5.22 -7.57
C PHE A 86 -5.92 -4.65 -8.57
N GLN A 87 -4.85 -5.40 -8.85
CA GLN A 87 -3.79 -4.97 -9.76
C GLN A 87 -3.25 -6.16 -10.56
N ALA A 88 -2.70 -5.88 -11.74
CA ALA A 88 -2.21 -6.93 -12.64
C ALA A 88 -0.77 -7.37 -12.35
N TYR A 89 0.08 -6.52 -11.75
CA TYR A 89 1.53 -6.68 -11.88
C TYR A 89 2.28 -7.06 -10.60
N GLN A 90 1.73 -6.81 -9.42
CA GLN A 90 2.44 -7.06 -8.16
C GLN A 90 1.59 -7.88 -7.20
N PRO A 91 1.83 -9.20 -7.08
CA PRO A 91 1.05 -10.00 -6.17
C PRO A 91 1.37 -9.65 -4.72
N LEU A 92 0.34 -9.54 -3.88
CA LEU A 92 0.50 -9.28 -2.45
C LEU A 92 0.70 -10.57 -1.66
N ARG A 93 1.62 -10.52 -0.70
CA ARG A 93 1.96 -11.68 0.14
C ARG A 93 2.09 -11.26 1.59
N HIS A 94 1.88 -12.22 2.50
CA HIS A 94 2.13 -12.03 3.93
C HIS A 94 3.59 -11.73 4.23
N ILE A 95 4.50 -12.33 3.47
CA ILE A 95 5.94 -12.21 3.66
C ILE A 95 6.53 -11.54 2.44
N GLY A 96 7.38 -10.55 2.66
CA GLY A 96 8.07 -9.85 1.61
C GLY A 96 9.18 -8.96 2.13
N GLN A 97 9.66 -8.09 1.26
CA GLN A 97 10.74 -7.16 1.56
C GLN A 97 10.36 -5.75 1.11
N VAL A 98 10.85 -4.74 1.84
CA VAL A 98 10.83 -3.34 1.42
C VAL A 98 12.27 -2.87 1.23
N ILE A 99 12.55 -2.21 0.11
CA ILE A 99 13.81 -1.50 -0.09
C ILE A 99 13.56 -0.07 0.38
N PRO A 100 14.30 0.43 1.39
CA PRO A 100 14.11 1.79 1.87
C PRO A 100 14.25 2.84 0.76
N HIS A 101 13.47 3.90 0.87
CA HIS A 101 13.47 5.06 0.02
C HIS A 101 13.76 6.28 0.91
N ASN A 102 14.57 7.22 0.45
CA ASN A 102 14.94 8.40 1.24
C ASN A 102 14.09 9.65 0.95
N GLY A 103 12.94 9.46 0.29
CA GLY A 103 12.09 10.54 -0.19
C GLY A 103 12.50 11.12 -1.57
N LYS A 104 13.67 10.73 -2.11
CA LYS A 104 14.11 11.12 -3.47
C LYS A 104 14.40 9.91 -4.35
N PHE A 105 15.07 8.91 -3.80
CA PHE A 105 15.50 7.72 -4.53
C PHE A 105 15.41 6.48 -3.64
N LEU A 106 15.27 5.32 -4.28
CA LEU A 106 15.44 4.02 -3.62
C LEU A 106 16.89 3.89 -3.15
N GLU A 107 17.06 3.55 -1.89
CA GLU A 107 18.37 3.30 -1.27
C GLU A 107 18.82 1.88 -1.60
N LYS A 108 19.13 1.62 -2.88
CA LYS A 108 19.54 0.29 -3.38
C LYS A 108 20.80 -0.28 -2.73
N GLU A 109 21.57 0.56 -2.06
CA GLU A 109 22.77 0.18 -1.32
C GLU A 109 22.45 -0.29 0.11
N LYS A 110 21.23 -0.08 0.60
CA LYS A 110 20.77 -0.61 1.90
C LYS A 110 20.19 -2.01 1.72
N ASP A 111 20.40 -2.84 2.74
CA ASP A 111 19.76 -4.15 2.81
C ASP A 111 18.23 -4.02 2.84
N PRO A 112 17.50 -4.81 2.04
CA PRO A 112 16.05 -4.87 2.11
C PRO A 112 15.59 -5.27 3.51
N LEU A 113 14.53 -4.62 4.01
CA LEU A 113 13.93 -4.97 5.29
C LEU A 113 12.83 -5.99 5.06
N GLU A 114 12.92 -7.13 5.74
CA GLU A 114 11.88 -8.16 5.69
C GLU A 114 10.65 -7.73 6.49
N TYR A 115 9.49 -8.17 6.01
CA TYR A 115 8.24 -8.06 6.75
C TYR A 115 7.48 -9.39 6.74
N ASN A 116 6.73 -9.62 7.81
CA ASN A 116 5.80 -10.74 7.94
C ASN A 116 4.50 -10.24 8.58
N ILE A 117 3.46 -10.10 7.76
CA ILE A 117 2.14 -9.69 8.19
C ILE A 117 1.47 -10.85 8.90
N SER A 118 1.06 -10.60 10.15
CA SER A 118 0.34 -11.56 10.99
C SER A 118 -0.78 -12.28 10.23
N SER A 119 -0.93 -13.58 10.46
CA SER A 119 -2.00 -14.42 9.90
C SER A 119 -3.41 -14.01 10.36
N THR A 120 -3.52 -13.04 11.28
CA THR A 120 -4.81 -12.43 11.65
C THR A 120 -5.32 -11.45 10.60
N TRP A 121 -4.48 -11.04 9.66
CA TRP A 121 -4.89 -10.26 8.50
C TRP A 121 -5.28 -11.21 7.36
N SER A 122 -6.35 -10.88 6.66
CA SER A 122 -6.67 -11.50 5.37
C SER A 122 -6.01 -10.69 4.26
N ILE A 123 -5.28 -11.35 3.37
CA ILE A 123 -4.74 -10.73 2.15
C ILE A 123 -5.45 -11.37 0.96
N ILE A 124 -6.21 -10.56 0.22
CA ILE A 124 -6.94 -10.99 -0.96
C ILE A 124 -6.34 -10.28 -2.16
N ASP A 125 -5.83 -11.05 -3.10
CA ASP A 125 -5.22 -10.53 -4.31
C ASP A 125 -6.11 -10.90 -5.50
N HIS A 126 -6.89 -9.92 -5.95
CA HIS A 126 -7.74 -10.01 -7.13
C HIS A 126 -6.85 -9.77 -8.35
N HIS A 127 -6.05 -10.78 -8.68
CA HIS A 127 -5.25 -10.76 -9.89
C HIS A 127 -6.19 -10.66 -11.10
N PHE A 128 -6.06 -9.60 -11.88
CA PHE A 128 -6.69 -9.54 -13.20
C PHE A 128 -5.93 -10.52 -14.12
N GLU A 129 -6.17 -11.82 -13.96
CA GLU A 129 -5.89 -12.76 -15.04
C GLU A 129 -6.71 -12.30 -16.24
N GLU A 130 -6.01 -12.09 -17.34
CA GLU A 130 -6.56 -11.69 -18.62
C GLU A 130 -7.88 -12.40 -18.93
N SER A 131 -8.99 -11.68 -18.75
CA SER A 131 -10.21 -11.84 -19.55
C SER A 131 -10.00 -11.37 -21.00
N ARG A 132 -8.75 -11.42 -21.49
CA ARG A 132 -8.40 -11.18 -22.89
C ARG A 132 -8.47 -12.52 -23.61
N HIS A 133 -9.70 -12.99 -23.81
CA HIS A 133 -10.04 -13.86 -24.92
C HIS A 133 -10.44 -13.01 -26.12
#